data_AF-A0A3M1QGL6-F1
#
_entry.id   AF-A0A3M1QGL6-F1
#
_cell.length_a   1.000
_cell.length_b   1.000
_cell.length_c   1.000
_cell.angle_alpha   90.00
_cell.angle_beta   90.00
_cell.angle_gamma   90.00
#
_symmetry.space_group_name_H-M   'P 1'
#
loop_
_entity.id
_entity.type
_entity.pdbx_description
1 polymer ?
#
loop_
_entity_poly.entity_id
_entity_poly.type
_entity_poly.pdbx_seq_one_letter_code
_entity_poly.pdbx_strand_id
1 'polypeptide(L)'
;MADDIPAKNYLLDTLILAIEVRARIRALDLLVDTAQELIRENEKAEAARLLAFVIAHPRSKAATRARAEKHFLQLEAEICPRAIVEAKEYAASSTLEDVVVDLLEATISDI
;
A
#
# COMPACT_ATOMS: atom_id res chain seq x y z
N MET A 1 28.06 -13.01 -1.16
CA MET A 1 26.98 -12.56 -2.04
C MET A 1 25.87 -12.14 -1.11
N ALA A 2 25.57 -10.84 -1.01
CA ALA A 2 24.38 -10.42 -0.29
C ALA A 2 23.20 -10.88 -1.15
N ASP A 3 22.34 -11.74 -0.61
CA ASP A 3 21.07 -12.05 -1.26
C ASP A 3 20.35 -10.71 -1.45
N ASP A 4 20.22 -10.27 -2.70
CA ASP A 4 19.52 -9.04 -3.05
C ASP A 4 18.03 -9.35 -2.94
N ILE A 5 17.53 -9.39 -1.70
CA ILE A 5 16.11 -9.57 -1.43
C ILE A 5 15.41 -8.35 -2.04
N PRO A 6 14.45 -8.54 -2.98
CA PRO A 6 13.71 -7.44 -3.57
C PRO A 6 13.14 -6.53 -2.48
N ALA A 7 13.29 -5.21 -2.63
CA ALA A 7 12.84 -4.24 -1.62
C ALA A 7 11.37 -4.45 -1.20
N LYS A 8 10.52 -4.85 -2.15
CA LYS A 8 9.14 -5.27 -1.93
C LYS A 8 9.01 -6.42 -0.93
N ASN A 9 9.81 -7.49 -1.07
CA ASN A 9 9.76 -8.65 -0.16
C ASN A 9 10.15 -8.25 1.27
N TYR A 10 11.18 -7.42 1.44
CA TYR A 10 11.57 -6.92 2.76
C TYR A 10 10.45 -6.07 3.40
N LEU A 11 9.78 -5.22 2.61
CA LEU A 11 8.67 -4.41 3.07
C LEU A 11 7.47 -5.27 3.49
N LEU A 12 7.16 -6.33 2.74
CA LEU A 12 6.09 -7.27 3.06
C LEU A 12 6.37 -8.05 4.35
N ASP A 13 7.58 -8.58 4.52
CA ASP A 13 7.97 -9.26 5.76
C ASP A 13 7.87 -8.32 6.97
N THR A 14 8.27 -7.06 6.80
CA THR A 14 8.18 -6.04 7.85
C THR A 14 6.71 -5.67 8.14
N LEU A 15 5.86 -5.66 7.12
CA LEU A 15 4.42 -5.37 7.25
C LEU A 15 3.69 -6.49 8.01
N ILE A 16 3.97 -7.75 7.69
CA ILE A 16 3.46 -8.92 8.43
C ILE A 16 3.83 -8.78 9.90
N LEU A 17 5.12 -8.58 10.20
CA LEU A 17 5.60 -8.46 11.57
C LEU A 17 4.98 -7.27 12.29
N ALA A 18 4.79 -6.13 11.62
CA ALA A 18 4.13 -4.96 12.19
C ALA A 18 2.67 -5.23 12.59
N ILE A 19 1.95 -6.08 11.85
CA ILE A 19 0.57 -6.46 12.18
C ILE A 19 0.55 -7.44 13.33
N GLU A 20 1.42 -8.46 13.32
CA GLU A 20 1.55 -9.45 14.38
C GLU A 20 1.82 -8.80 15.74
N VAL A 21 2.72 -7.81 15.79
CA VAL A 21 3.03 -7.06 17.02
C VAL A 21 2.05 -5.90 17.30
N ARG A 22 0.95 -5.81 16.54
CA ARG A 22 -0.09 -4.78 16.65
C ARG A 22 0.43 -3.34 16.47
N ALA A 23 1.56 -3.16 15.81
CA ALA A 23 2.14 -1.87 15.44
C ALA A 23 1.42 -1.27 14.22
N ARG A 24 0.09 -1.12 14.29
CA ARG A 24 -0.79 -0.70 13.19
C ARG A 24 -0.40 0.64 12.56
N ILE A 25 0.18 1.55 13.34
CA ILE A 25 0.67 2.83 12.82
C ILE A 25 1.86 2.62 11.87
N ARG A 26 2.79 1.74 12.24
CA ARG A 26 3.95 1.41 11.42
C ARG A 26 3.55 0.64 10.17
N ALA A 27 2.51 -0.20 10.25
CA ALA A 27 1.94 -0.87 9.08
C ALA A 27 1.43 0.14 8.03
N LEU A 28 0.75 1.22 8.45
CA LEU A 28 0.29 2.26 7.53
C LEU A 28 1.44 3.03 6.86
N ASP A 29 2.53 3.29 7.59
CA ASP A 29 3.75 3.87 7.00
C ASP A 29 4.35 2.92 5.95
N LEU A 30 4.43 1.63 6.27
CA LEU A 30 4.95 0.60 5.36
C LEU A 30 4.08 0.43 4.11
N LEU A 31 2.74 0.54 4.21
CA LEU A 31 1.86 0.51 3.05
C LEU A 31 2.14 1.66 2.07
N VAL A 32 2.52 2.84 2.55
CA VAL A 32 2.95 3.95 1.68
C VAL A 32 4.27 3.62 0.98
N ASP A 33 5.22 3.02 1.71
CA ASP A 33 6.50 2.61 1.14
C ASP A 33 6.31 1.50 0.10
N THR A 34 5.47 0.50 0.37
CA THR A 34 5.11 -0.54 -0.59
C THR A 34 4.42 0.03 -1.82
N ALA A 35 3.50 0.99 -1.66
CA ALA A 35 2.88 1.66 -2.79
C ALA A 35 3.90 2.37 -3.69
N GLN A 36 4.97 2.94 -3.11
CA GLN A 36 6.04 3.53 -3.91
C GLN A 36 6.81 2.50 -4.73
N GLU A 37 7.07 1.31 -4.19
CA GLU A 37 7.70 0.21 -4.97
C GLU A 37 6.77 -0.25 -6.09
N LEU A 38 5.48 -0.43 -5.83
CA LEU A 38 4.48 -0.79 -6.86
C LEU A 38 4.44 0.25 -7.99
N ILE A 39 4.56 1.55 -7.67
CA ILE A 39 4.67 2.59 -8.70
C ILE A 39 5.92 2.40 -9.57
N ARG A 40 7.06 2.03 -8.97
CA ARG A 40 8.31 1.77 -9.72
C ARG A 40 8.20 0.53 -10.59
N GLU A 41 7.46 -0.48 -10.13
CA GLU A 41 7.13 -1.71 -10.87
C GLU A 41 6.00 -1.50 -11.89
N ASN A 42 5.48 -0.26 -12.03
CA ASN A 42 4.38 0.12 -12.91
C ASN A 42 3.02 -0.51 -12.56
N GLU A 43 2.88 -1.05 -11.35
CA GLU A 43 1.64 -1.56 -10.74
C GLU A 43 0.80 -0.42 -10.14
N LYS A 44 0.54 0.61 -10.93
CA LYS A 44 -0.04 1.89 -10.44
C LYS A 44 -1.46 1.78 -9.88
N ALA A 45 -2.26 0.85 -10.39
CA ALA A 45 -3.62 0.63 -9.91
C ALA A 45 -3.62 0.09 -8.47
N GLU A 46 -2.73 -0.86 -8.18
CA GLU A 46 -2.59 -1.44 -6.85
C GLU A 46 -1.96 -0.44 -5.87
N ALA A 47 -0.96 0.32 -6.32
CA ALA A 47 -0.44 1.45 -5.55
C ALA A 47 -1.53 2.45 -5.17
N ALA A 48 -2.45 2.80 -6.09
CA ALA A 48 -3.55 3.70 -5.81
C ALA A 48 -4.50 3.15 -4.72
N ARG A 49 -4.76 1.84 -4.71
CA ARG A 49 -5.55 1.18 -3.66
C ARG A 49 -4.92 1.31 -2.28
N LEU A 50 -3.64 0.98 -2.16
CA LEU A 50 -2.92 1.08 -0.88
C LEU A 50 -2.90 2.53 -0.36
N LEU A 51 -2.63 3.49 -1.25
CA LEU A 51 -2.59 4.91 -0.89
C LEU A 51 -3.97 5.42 -0.48
N ALA A 52 -5.04 5.08 -1.22
CA ALA A 52 -6.41 5.44 -0.86
C ALA A 52 -6.79 4.90 0.53
N PHE A 53 -6.44 3.65 0.82
CA PHE A 53 -6.67 3.04 2.12
C PHE A 53 -5.96 3.80 3.24
N VAL A 54 -4.66 4.09 3.09
CA VAL A 54 -3.90 4.86 4.09
C VAL A 54 -4.48 6.25 4.30
N ILE A 55 -4.95 6.92 3.24
CA ILE A 55 -5.56 8.26 3.35
C ILE A 55 -6.83 8.21 4.21
N ALA A 56 -7.72 7.25 3.90
CA ALA A 56 -9.00 7.07 4.57
C ALA A 56 -8.89 6.53 5.99
N HIS A 57 -7.79 5.83 6.32
CA HIS A 57 -7.69 5.12 7.58
C HIS A 57 -7.59 6.09 8.80
N PRO A 58 -8.41 5.89 9.85
CA PRO A 58 -8.52 6.84 10.97
C PRO A 58 -7.26 6.91 11.83
N ARG A 59 -6.45 5.84 11.85
CA ARG A 59 -5.19 5.80 12.62
C ARG A 59 -3.97 6.31 11.85
N SER A 60 -4.14 6.76 10.61
CA SER A 60 -3.05 7.36 9.85
C SER A 60 -2.62 8.67 10.48
N LYS A 61 -1.32 8.78 10.78
CA LYS A 61 -0.72 10.04 11.25
C LYS A 61 -0.78 11.08 10.14
N ALA A 62 -0.82 12.36 10.51
CA ALA A 62 -0.86 13.46 9.54
C ALA A 62 0.29 13.39 8.53
N ALA A 63 1.51 13.07 8.97
CA ALA A 63 2.66 12.93 8.08
C ALA A 63 2.51 11.76 7.09
N THR A 64 2.07 10.59 7.56
CA THR A 64 1.79 9.41 6.73
C THR A 64 0.71 9.69 5.70
N ARG A 65 -0.40 10.30 6.15
CA ARG A 65 -1.52 10.69 5.29
C ARG A 65 -1.07 11.69 4.22
N ALA A 66 -0.34 12.74 4.59
CA ALA A 66 0.15 13.73 3.64
C ALA A 66 1.08 13.13 2.58
N ARG A 67 1.94 12.17 2.96
CA ARG A 67 2.75 11.41 2.00
C ARG A 67 1.88 10.59 1.07
N ALA A 68 0.88 9.90 1.60
CA ALA A 68 -0.03 9.09 0.81
C ALA A 68 -0.83 9.94 -0.19
N GLU A 69 -1.39 11.07 0.26
CA GLU A 69 -2.12 12.04 -0.57
C GLU A 69 -1.26 12.57 -1.71
N LYS A 70 0.00 12.91 -1.43
CA LYS A 70 0.94 13.38 -2.46
C LYS A 70 1.10 12.36 -3.58
N HIS A 71 1.32 11.09 -3.26
CA HIS A 71 1.49 10.04 -4.27
C HIS A 71 0.17 9.69 -4.96
N PHE A 72 -0.93 9.69 -4.23
CA PHE A 72 -2.26 9.42 -4.79
C PHE A 72 -2.66 10.47 -5.82
N LEU A 73 -2.43 11.76 -5.53
CA LEU A 73 -2.67 12.86 -6.47
C LEU A 73 -1.81 12.76 -7.73
N GLN A 74 -0.57 12.29 -7.61
CA GLN A 74 0.29 12.01 -8.77
C GLN A 74 -0.32 10.91 -9.65
N LEU A 75 -0.78 9.82 -9.02
CA LEU A 75 -1.41 8.71 -9.72
C LEU A 75 -2.75 9.09 -10.36
N GLU A 76 -3.56 9.94 -9.73
CA GLU A 76 -4.83 10.42 -10.30
C GLU A 76 -4.65 11.06 -11.68
N ALA A 77 -3.48 11.66 -11.97
CA ALA A 77 -3.17 12.25 -13.27
C ALA A 77 -2.65 11.22 -14.30
N GLU A 78 -2.22 10.04 -13.85
CA GLU A 78 -1.52 9.05 -14.68
C GLU A 78 -2.36 7.82 -15.01
N ILE A 79 -3.36 7.49 -14.19
CA ILE A 79 -4.18 6.28 -14.36
C ILE A 79 -5.62 6.61 -14.75
N CYS A 80 -6.35 5.60 -15.21
CA CYS A 80 -7.75 5.74 -15.59
C CYS A 80 -8.59 6.22 -14.38
N PRO A 81 -9.49 7.22 -14.54
CA PRO A 81 -10.36 7.69 -13.46
C PRO A 81 -11.18 6.57 -12.80
N ARG A 82 -11.53 5.52 -13.55
CA ARG A 82 -12.22 4.35 -13.01
C ARG A 82 -11.39 3.63 -11.94
N ALA A 83 -10.08 3.47 -12.14
CA ALA A 83 -9.21 2.82 -11.16
C ALA A 83 -9.11 3.64 -9.85
N ILE A 84 -9.20 4.96 -9.95
CA ILE A 84 -9.23 5.85 -8.78
C ILE A 84 -10.53 5.70 -7.99
N VAL A 85 -11.67 5.57 -8.68
CA VAL A 85 -12.96 5.30 -8.03
C VAL A 85 -12.93 3.94 -7.33
N GLU A 86 -12.47 2.90 -8.02
CA GLU A 86 -12.34 1.55 -7.46
C GLU A 86 -11.39 1.53 -6.25
N ALA A 87 -10.29 2.30 -6.28
CA ALA A 87 -9.39 2.44 -5.14
C ALA A 87 -10.06 3.10 -3.93
N LYS A 88 -10.86 4.14 -4.14
CA LYS A 88 -11.61 4.82 -3.06
C LYS A 88 -12.71 3.93 -2.49
N GLU A 89 -13.42 3.19 -3.33
CA GLU A 89 -14.44 2.21 -2.91
C GLU A 89 -13.81 1.10 -2.08
N TYR A 90 -12.70 0.52 -2.57
CA TYR A 90 -11.92 -0.48 -1.85
C TYR A 90 -11.48 0.03 -0.47
N ALA A 91 -10.90 1.23 -0.40
CA ALA A 91 -10.48 1.85 0.86
C ALA A 91 -11.61 2.02 1.88
N ALA A 92 -12.85 2.21 1.42
CA ALA A 92 -14.01 2.38 2.28
C ALA A 92 -14.55 1.05 2.83
N SER A 93 -14.32 -0.06 2.13
CA SER A 93 -14.83 -1.39 2.50
C SER A 93 -13.82 -2.29 3.20
N SER A 94 -12.52 -2.00 3.10
CA SER A 94 -11.46 -2.89 3.57
C SER A 94 -10.97 -2.58 4.98
N THR A 95 -10.49 -3.60 5.67
CA THR A 95 -9.71 -3.46 6.91
C THR A 95 -8.21 -3.51 6.63
N LEU A 96 -7.38 -3.17 7.62
CA LEU A 96 -5.92 -3.26 7.47
C LEU A 96 -5.49 -4.70 7.22
N GLU A 97 -6.15 -5.64 7.91
CA GLU A 97 -5.93 -7.06 7.76
C GLU A 97 -6.29 -7.55 6.34
N ASP A 98 -7.42 -7.12 5.78
CA ASP A 98 -7.83 -7.48 4.40
C ASP A 98 -6.79 -6.97 3.37
N VAL A 99 -6.37 -5.70 3.51
CA VAL A 99 -5.39 -5.08 2.60
C VAL A 99 -4.08 -5.86 2.56
N VAL A 100 -3.65 -6.39 3.70
CA VAL A 100 -2.39 -7.11 3.77
C VAL A 100 -2.53 -8.52 3.20
N VAL A 101 -3.67 -9.18 3.43
CA VAL A 101 -3.96 -10.47 2.81
C VAL A 101 -3.96 -10.34 1.29
N ASP A 102 -4.70 -9.38 0.74
CA ASP A 102 -4.79 -9.13 -0.70
C ASP A 102 -3.40 -8.88 -1.32
N LEU A 103 -2.57 -8.09 -0.64
CA LEU A 103 -1.21 -7.76 -1.09
C LEU A 103 -0.28 -8.99 -1.10
N LEU A 104 -0.43 -9.89 -0.13
CA LEU A 104 0.34 -11.13 -0.07
C LEU A 104 -0.12 -12.13 -1.15
N GLU A 105 -1.42 -12.24 -1.38
CA GLU A 105 -1.98 -13.10 -2.43
C GLU A 105 -1.54 -12.65 -3.83
N ALA A 106 -1.50 -11.33 -4.07
CA ALA A 106 -1.00 -10.76 -5.31
C ALA A 106 0.48 -11.14 -5.53
N THR A 107 1.31 -11.05 -4.50
CA THR A 107 2.76 -11.33 -4.59
C THR A 107 3.05 -12.83 -4.81
N ILE A 108 2.23 -13.73 -4.26
CA ILE A 108 2.38 -15.18 -4.47
C ILE A 108 1.98 -15.60 -5.89
N SER A 109 1.05 -14.87 -6.51
CA SER A 109 0.55 -15.17 -7.86
C SER A 109 1.55 -14.84 -8.98
N ASP A 110 2.61 -14.08 -8.69
CA ASP A 110 3.66 -13.70 -9.64
C ASP A 110 4.89 -14.64 -9.62
N ILE A 111 4.86 -15.74 -8.84
CA ILE A 111 5.92 -16.78 -8.75
C ILE A 111 5.47 -18.06 -9.49
#